data_AF-A0A9Q0QRA2-F1
#
_entry.id   AF-A0A9Q0QRA2-F1
#
_cell.length_a   1.000
_cell.length_b   1.000
_cell.length_c   1.000
_cell.angle_alpha   90.00
_cell.angle_beta   90.00
_cell.angle_gamma   90.00
#
_symmetry.space_group_name_H-M   'P 1'
#
loop_
_entity.id
_entity.type
_entity.pdbx_description
1 polymer ?
#
loop_
_entity_poly.entity_id
_entity_poly.type
_entity_poly.pdbx_seq_one_letter_code
_entity_poly.pdbx_strand_id
1 'polypeptide(L)'
;MNSNVAVFSCWDILCIIFERLPLSDLARAACVCRLWNSIASDREIQTRAFKSPWKLKDVIGNPSSRGFWRDSCLGRFAISHRLVKGDTVASLAVKYSVQVMDIKRLNNMISDHGIYSRERLLIPLSKPEQLHNKICYIELDEYAKREVAVLYLEGGPDGKLAS
;
A
#
# COMPACT_ATOMS: atom_id res chain seq x y z
N MET A 1 -31.98 9.65 37.59
CA MET A 1 -31.39 10.14 36.32
C MET A 1 -29.87 9.98 36.45
N ASN A 2 -29.32 8.84 36.05
CA ASN A 2 -27.88 8.58 36.15
C ASN A 2 -27.25 8.82 34.78
N SER A 3 -26.63 9.98 34.64
CA SER A 3 -25.87 10.37 33.47
C SER A 3 -24.57 9.55 33.43
N ASN A 4 -24.57 8.44 32.69
CA ASN A 4 -23.35 7.74 32.28
C ASN A 4 -22.59 8.62 31.29
N VAL A 5 -21.86 9.62 31.79
CA VAL A 5 -20.83 10.31 31.02
C VAL A 5 -19.61 9.40 31.09
N ALA A 6 -19.36 8.63 30.03
CA ALA A 6 -18.09 7.93 29.86
C ALA A 6 -16.97 8.97 29.93
N VAL A 7 -16.25 9.02 31.05
CA VAL A 7 -15.05 9.84 31.18
C VAL A 7 -14.00 9.18 30.31
N PHE A 8 -13.89 9.64 29.06
CA PHE A 8 -12.86 9.17 28.14
C PHE A 8 -11.50 9.33 28.81
N SER A 9 -10.75 8.24 28.89
CA SER A 9 -9.39 8.29 29.38
C SER A 9 -8.53 9.10 28.40
N CYS A 10 -7.39 9.65 28.85
CA CYS A 10 -6.45 10.34 27.94
C CYS A 10 -6.04 9.46 26.75
N TRP A 11 -6.03 8.14 26.94
CA TRP A 11 -5.79 7.17 25.88
C TRP A 11 -6.86 7.24 24.79
N ASP A 12 -8.13 7.23 25.16
CA ASP A 12 -9.25 7.25 24.21
C ASP A 12 -9.26 8.55 23.39
N ILE A 13 -8.95 9.68 24.03
CA ILE A 13 -8.82 10.98 23.34
C ILE A 13 -7.67 10.94 22.33
N LEU A 14 -6.51 10.40 22.72
CA LEU A 14 -5.36 10.29 21.81
C LEU A 14 -5.65 9.37 20.62
N CYS A 15 -6.35 8.26 20.84
CA CYS A 15 -6.84 7.42 19.75
C CYS A 15 -7.67 8.26 18.78
N ILE A 16 -8.73 8.92 19.25
CA ILE A 16 -9.63 9.74 18.41
C ILE A 16 -8.85 10.79 17.59
N ILE A 17 -7.86 11.46 18.21
CA ILE A 17 -7.02 12.43 17.52
C ILE A 17 -6.20 11.74 16.43
N PHE A 18 -5.52 10.65 16.77
CA PHE A 18 -4.59 9.95 15.87
C PHE A 18 -5.31 9.33 14.67
N GLU A 19 -6.57 8.90 14.82
CA GLU A 19 -7.38 8.42 13.70
C GLU A 19 -7.63 9.47 12.60
N ARG A 20 -7.43 10.76 12.91
CA ARG A 20 -7.62 11.89 11.99
C ARG A 20 -6.31 12.40 11.41
N LEU A 21 -5.17 11.93 11.89
CA LEU A 21 -3.86 12.41 11.46
C LEU A 21 -3.38 11.71 10.18
N PRO A 22 -2.70 12.43 9.27
CA PRO A 22 -1.98 11.80 8.17
C PRO A 22 -0.79 10.98 8.70
N LEU A 23 -0.29 10.04 7.89
CA LEU A 23 0.81 9.15 8.26
C LEU A 23 2.09 9.88 8.69
N SER A 24 2.39 11.02 8.08
CA SER A 24 3.53 11.86 8.43
C SER A 24 3.42 12.40 9.86
N ASP A 25 2.22 12.81 10.28
CA ASP A 25 1.98 13.34 11.62
C ASP A 25 1.88 12.22 12.66
N LEU A 26 1.34 11.07 12.29
CA LEU A 26 1.41 9.87 13.14
C LEU A 26 2.86 9.45 13.41
N ALA A 27 3.71 9.48 12.38
CA ALA A 27 5.13 9.18 12.54
C ALA A 27 5.83 10.16 13.49
N ARG A 28 5.48 11.45 13.45
CA ARG A 28 5.98 12.46 14.40
C ARG A 28 5.43 12.25 15.80
N ALA A 29 4.13 11.98 15.92
CA ALA A 29 3.47 11.70 17.20
C ALA A 29 4.08 10.48 17.89
N ALA A 30 4.44 9.45 17.12
CA ALA A 30 5.10 8.25 17.63
C ALA A 30 6.45 8.54 18.34
N CYS A 31 7.10 9.66 18.04
CA CYS A 31 8.37 10.05 18.65
C CYS A 31 8.23 10.80 19.98
N VAL A 32 7.02 11.20 20.38
CA VAL A 32 6.81 12.09 21.53
C VAL A 32 7.04 11.38 22.86
N CYS A 33 6.40 10.23 23.07
CA CYS A 33 6.57 9.41 24.28
C CYS A 33 6.17 7.95 24.02
N ARG A 34 6.41 7.05 24.99
CA ARG A 34 6.08 5.62 24.84
C ARG A 34 4.59 5.37 24.60
N LEU A 35 3.72 6.14 25.26
CA LEU A 35 2.27 6.03 25.11
C LEU A 35 1.86 6.38 23.67
N TRP A 36 2.32 7.53 23.18
CA TRP A 36 2.01 7.99 21.82
C TRP A 36 2.61 7.05 20.77
N ASN A 37 3.82 6.54 20.99
CA ASN A 37 4.40 5.52 20.13
C ASN A 37 3.54 4.26 20.06
N SER A 38 2.98 3.82 21.19
CA SER A 38 2.10 2.65 21.24
C SER A 38 0.81 2.86 20.45
N ILE A 39 0.18 4.02 20.56
CA ILE A 39 -1.06 4.36 19.82
C ILE A 39 -0.76 4.59 18.35
N ALA A 40 0.23 5.42 18.01
CA ALA A 40 0.57 5.76 16.63
C ALA A 40 1.18 4.58 15.84
N SER A 41 1.72 3.58 16.56
CA SER A 41 2.15 2.31 15.97
C SER A 41 1.03 1.27 15.88
N ASP A 42 -0.18 1.59 16.34
CA ASP A 42 -1.32 0.70 16.19
C ASP A 42 -1.66 0.48 14.72
N ARG A 43 -1.93 -0.78 14.38
CA ARG A 43 -2.15 -1.21 13.00
C ARG A 43 -3.40 -0.60 12.41
N GLU A 44 -4.49 -0.49 13.18
CA GLU A 44 -5.75 0.01 12.67
C GLU A 44 -5.63 1.51 12.36
N ILE A 45 -4.98 2.26 13.25
CA ILE A 45 -4.68 3.68 13.06
C ILE A 45 -3.80 3.90 11.81
N GLN A 46 -2.70 3.13 11.68
CA GLN A 46 -1.82 3.22 10.51
C GLN A 46 -2.53 2.83 9.22
N THR A 47 -3.32 1.76 9.24
CA THR A 47 -4.07 1.30 8.06
C THR A 47 -5.10 2.35 7.65
N ARG A 48 -5.80 2.97 8.59
CA ARG A 48 -6.77 4.05 8.32
C ARG A 48 -6.09 5.28 7.71
N ALA A 49 -5.01 5.75 8.34
CA ALA A 49 -4.25 6.89 7.86
C ALA A 49 -3.60 6.64 6.50
N PHE A 50 -3.20 5.40 6.21
CA PHE A 50 -2.73 5.00 4.89
C PHE A 50 -3.85 4.97 3.85
N LYS A 51 -5.04 4.48 4.19
CA LYS A 51 -6.18 4.38 3.26
C LYS A 51 -6.78 5.74 2.87
N SER A 52 -6.86 6.66 3.83
CA SER A 52 -7.61 7.92 3.70
C SER A 52 -7.17 8.79 2.51
N PRO A 53 -5.87 9.08 2.27
CA PRO A 53 -5.43 9.90 1.15
C PRO A 53 -5.78 9.34 -0.22
N TRP A 54 -5.85 8.01 -0.34
CA TRP A 54 -6.05 7.31 -1.60
C TRP A 54 -7.48 6.83 -1.82
N LYS A 55 -8.38 7.07 -0.86
CA LYS A 55 -9.77 6.57 -0.85
C LYS A 55 -9.86 5.07 -1.15
N LEU A 56 -8.94 4.30 -0.57
CA LEU A 56 -8.89 2.85 -0.71
C LEU A 56 -10.09 2.21 -0.01
N LYS A 57 -10.61 1.14 -0.60
CA LYS A 57 -11.65 0.31 0.04
C LYS A 57 -11.05 -0.43 1.21
N ASP A 58 -9.96 -1.15 0.96
CA ASP A 58 -9.25 -1.85 2.02
C ASP A 58 -7.79 -2.13 1.71
N VAL A 59 -7.03 -2.50 2.73
CA VAL A 59 -5.63 -2.90 2.61
C VAL A 59 -5.42 -4.18 3.42
N ILE A 60 -5.03 -5.24 2.72
CA ILE A 60 -4.85 -6.59 3.27
C ILE A 60 -3.36 -6.89 3.34
N GLY A 61 -2.94 -7.63 4.37
CA GLY A 61 -1.54 -8.01 4.58
C GLY A 61 -0.87 -7.24 5.72
N ASN A 62 0.34 -7.69 6.04
CA ASN A 62 1.17 -7.13 7.09
C ASN A 62 2.54 -6.82 6.51
N PRO A 63 3.00 -5.56 6.52
CA PRO A 63 4.36 -5.26 6.16
C PRO A 63 5.32 -5.86 7.20
N SER A 64 6.45 -6.35 6.71
CA SER A 64 7.58 -6.81 7.50
C SER A 64 8.29 -5.65 8.21
N SER A 65 8.23 -4.43 7.64
CA SER A 65 8.87 -3.24 8.21
C SER A 65 7.86 -2.16 8.65
N ARG A 66 8.09 -1.55 9.83
CA ARG A 66 7.37 -0.33 10.25
C ARG A 66 7.59 0.85 9.32
N GLY A 67 8.70 0.85 8.58
CA GLY A 67 8.98 1.85 7.56
C GLY A 67 7.91 1.89 6.47
N PHE A 68 7.20 0.78 6.24
CA PHE A 68 6.13 0.70 5.27
C PHE A 68 5.00 1.69 5.55
N TRP A 69 4.70 2.03 6.80
CA TRP A 69 3.60 2.96 7.06
C TRP A 69 4.03 4.43 6.99
N ARG A 70 5.34 4.72 6.90
CA ARG A 70 5.86 6.10 6.99
C ARG A 70 5.85 6.86 5.68
N ASP A 71 5.93 6.16 4.56
CA ASP A 71 5.99 6.78 3.24
C ASP A 71 4.61 6.71 2.55
N SER A 72 4.05 7.87 2.24
CA SER A 72 2.73 8.01 1.59
C SER A 72 2.87 8.39 0.12
N CYS A 73 3.92 7.96 -0.57
CA CYS A 73 4.06 8.21 -2.00
C CYS A 73 3.31 7.17 -2.85
N LEU A 74 2.87 7.60 -4.03
CA LEU A 74 2.21 6.73 -5.00
C LEU A 74 3.15 5.61 -5.50
N GLY A 75 4.47 5.84 -5.45
CA GLY A 75 5.49 4.88 -5.88
C GLY A 75 5.56 3.60 -5.04
N ARG A 76 4.84 3.54 -3.91
CA ARG A 76 4.65 2.30 -3.15
C ARG A 76 3.61 1.37 -3.76
N PHE A 77 2.72 1.90 -4.58
CA PHE A 77 1.65 1.11 -5.16
C PHE A 77 2.07 0.60 -6.52
N ALA A 78 1.62 -0.61 -6.85
CA ALA A 78 1.83 -1.20 -8.16
C ALA A 78 0.64 -2.04 -8.57
N ILE A 79 0.38 -2.11 -9.87
CA ILE A 79 -0.57 -3.06 -10.45
C ILE A 79 0.18 -4.37 -10.70
N SER A 80 -0.36 -5.48 -10.20
CA SER A 80 0.12 -6.82 -10.56
C SER A 80 -0.42 -7.19 -11.94
N HIS A 81 0.47 -7.27 -12.93
CA HIS A 81 0.14 -7.75 -14.26
C HIS A 81 0.70 -9.15 -14.48
N ARG A 82 -0.17 -10.15 -14.59
CA ARG A 82 0.21 -11.52 -14.95
C ARG A 82 0.65 -11.56 -16.40
N LEU A 83 1.83 -12.12 -16.66
CA LEU A 83 2.40 -12.18 -18.00
C LEU A 83 1.68 -13.24 -18.85
N VAL A 84 1.33 -12.85 -20.07
CA VAL A 84 0.80 -13.73 -21.11
C VAL A 84 1.73 -13.80 -22.32
N LYS A 85 1.56 -14.84 -23.14
CA LYS A 85 2.41 -15.05 -24.32
C LYS A 85 2.30 -13.84 -25.27
N GLY A 86 3.44 -13.20 -25.54
CA GLY A 86 3.53 -12.01 -26.38
C GLY A 86 3.69 -10.70 -25.59
N ASP A 87 3.55 -10.73 -24.26
CA ASP A 87 3.87 -9.56 -23.45
C ASP A 87 5.35 -9.23 -23.50
N THR A 88 5.61 -7.94 -23.71
CA THR A 88 6.93 -7.31 -23.61
C THR A 88 6.84 -6.10 -22.70
N VAL A 89 7.94 -5.72 -22.05
CA VAL A 89 7.98 -4.52 -21.20
C VAL A 89 7.50 -3.28 -21.97
N ALA A 90 7.87 -3.17 -23.25
CA ALA A 90 7.42 -2.09 -24.12
C ALA A 90 5.90 -2.12 -24.37
N SER A 91 5.33 -3.27 -24.71
CA SER A 91 3.88 -3.39 -24.90
C SER A 91 3.08 -3.08 -23.63
N LEU A 92 3.59 -3.49 -22.47
CA LEU A 92 2.97 -3.19 -21.18
C LEU A 92 3.09 -1.71 -20.83
N ALA A 93 4.23 -1.08 -21.10
CA ALA A 93 4.42 0.35 -20.91
C ALA A 93 3.38 1.16 -21.70
N VAL A 94 3.14 0.79 -22.96
CA VAL A 94 2.11 1.41 -23.80
C VAL A 94 0.71 1.15 -23.23
N LYS A 95 0.39 -0.11 -22.92
CA LYS A 95 -0.93 -0.53 -22.39
C LYS A 95 -1.33 0.23 -21.13
N TYR A 96 -0.38 0.42 -20.21
CA TYR A 96 -0.60 1.09 -18.93
C TYR A 96 -0.25 2.58 -18.95
N SER A 97 0.21 3.12 -20.07
CA SER A 97 0.64 4.52 -20.20
C SER A 97 1.70 4.92 -19.16
N VAL A 98 2.72 4.07 -19.01
CA VAL A 98 3.87 4.26 -18.12
C VAL A 98 5.17 4.20 -18.92
N GLN A 99 6.30 4.63 -18.34
CA GLN A 99 7.59 4.49 -19.01
C GLN A 99 8.15 3.07 -18.81
N VAL A 100 8.80 2.54 -19.86
CA VAL A 100 9.53 1.27 -19.81
C VAL A 100 10.54 1.25 -18.67
N MET A 101 11.25 2.38 -18.48
CA MET A 101 12.26 2.51 -17.43
C MET A 101 11.66 2.42 -16.03
N ASP A 102 10.46 2.94 -15.81
CA ASP A 102 9.79 2.87 -14.52
C ASP A 102 9.37 1.43 -14.19
N ILE A 103 8.85 0.68 -15.16
CA ILE A 103 8.56 -0.76 -15.01
C ILE A 103 9.85 -1.49 -14.65
N LYS A 104 10.95 -1.28 -15.39
CA LYS A 104 12.23 -1.93 -15.15
C LYS A 104 12.77 -1.63 -13.75
N ARG A 105 12.76 -0.36 -13.35
CA ARG A 105 13.22 0.09 -12.03
C ARG A 105 12.36 -0.47 -10.89
N LEU A 106 11.05 -0.54 -11.07
CA LEU A 106 10.13 -1.10 -10.08
C LEU A 106 10.39 -2.60 -9.88
N ASN A 107 10.65 -3.33 -10.96
CA ASN A 107 10.86 -4.79 -10.96
C ASN A 107 12.31 -5.22 -10.74
N ASN A 108 13.23 -4.28 -10.47
CA ASN A 108 14.66 -4.53 -10.36
C ASN A 108 15.25 -5.25 -11.60
N MET A 109 14.86 -4.80 -12.79
CA MET A 109 15.31 -5.35 -14.08
C MET A 109 16.32 -4.42 -14.75
N ILE A 110 17.41 -5.00 -15.24
CA ILE A 110 18.44 -4.29 -16.03
C ILE A 110 18.20 -4.48 -17.54
N SER A 111 17.67 -5.63 -17.95
CA SER A 111 17.39 -5.98 -19.35
C SER A 111 16.00 -6.62 -19.50
N ASP A 112 15.51 -6.67 -20.74
CA ASP A 112 14.20 -7.24 -21.07
C ASP A 112 14.18 -8.78 -21.01
N HIS A 113 15.35 -9.43 -21.01
CA HIS A 113 15.44 -10.91 -21.00
C HIS A 113 14.84 -11.55 -19.74
N GLY A 114 14.82 -10.82 -18.62
CA GLY A 114 14.29 -11.31 -17.35
C GLY A 114 12.75 -11.40 -17.27
N ILE A 115 12.03 -10.96 -18.30
CA ILE A 115 10.56 -10.99 -18.31
C ILE A 115 10.01 -12.43 -18.35
N TYR A 116 10.60 -13.30 -19.17
CA TYR A 116 10.08 -14.64 -19.42
C TYR A 116 10.31 -15.63 -18.27
N SER A 117 11.12 -15.27 -17.29
CA SER A 117 11.37 -16.07 -16.07
C SER A 117 10.46 -15.70 -14.90
N ARG A 118 9.49 -14.81 -15.12
CA ARG A 118 8.56 -14.30 -14.10
C ARG A 118 7.14 -14.66 -14.47
N GLU A 119 6.28 -14.83 -13.47
CA GLU A 119 4.85 -15.05 -13.68
C GLU A 119 4.08 -13.74 -13.87
N ARG A 120 4.60 -12.65 -13.31
CA ARG A 120 3.98 -11.33 -13.33
C ARG A 120 5.03 -10.21 -13.30
N LEU A 121 4.61 -9.01 -13.66
CA LEU A 121 5.35 -7.78 -13.45
C LEU A 121 4.53 -6.78 -12.65
N LEU A 122 5.23 -6.02 -11.81
CA LEU A 122 4.69 -4.86 -11.12
C LEU A 122 4.68 -3.66 -12.06
N ILE A 123 3.52 -3.05 -12.27
CA ILE A 123 3.39 -1.87 -13.12
C ILE A 123 3.18 -0.66 -12.20
N PRO A 124 3.99 0.41 -12.34
CA PRO A 124 3.83 1.61 -11.52
C PRO A 124 2.49 2.28 -11.80
N LEU A 125 1.93 2.93 -10.79
CA LEU A 125 0.73 3.73 -10.95
C LEU A 125 1.09 5.16 -11.35
N SER A 126 0.50 5.63 -12.44
CA SER A 126 0.67 7.03 -12.90
C SER A 126 -0.29 7.98 -12.20
N LYS A 127 -1.44 7.47 -11.74
CA LYS A 127 -2.58 8.28 -11.31
C LYS A 127 -3.18 7.77 -10.00
N PRO A 128 -3.30 8.60 -8.95
CA PRO A 128 -3.84 8.17 -7.66
C PRO A 128 -5.33 7.78 -7.75
N GLU A 129 -6.06 8.29 -8.74
CA GLU A 129 -7.48 7.98 -8.93
C GLU A 129 -7.72 6.49 -9.23
N GLN A 130 -6.71 5.78 -9.70
CA GLN A 130 -6.74 4.33 -9.94
C GLN A 130 -6.88 3.52 -8.64
N LEU A 131 -6.59 4.12 -7.48
CA LEU A 131 -6.70 3.51 -6.16
C LEU A 131 -8.11 3.61 -5.57
N HIS A 132 -8.96 4.49 -6.08
CA HIS A 132 -10.27 4.74 -5.50
C HIS A 132 -11.12 3.45 -5.43
N ASN A 133 -11.63 3.15 -4.23
CA ASN A 133 -12.46 1.98 -3.95
C ASN A 133 -11.82 0.64 -4.34
N LYS A 134 -10.48 0.58 -4.43
CA LYS A 134 -9.73 -0.66 -4.66
C LYS A 134 -9.23 -1.25 -3.34
N ILE A 135 -8.96 -2.56 -3.38
CA ILE A 135 -8.31 -3.28 -2.31
C ILE A 135 -6.84 -3.46 -2.71
N CYS A 136 -5.93 -3.10 -1.82
CA CYS A 136 -4.50 -3.33 -2.01
C CYS A 136 -4.01 -4.45 -1.10
N TYR A 137 -3.00 -5.17 -1.55
CA TYR A 137 -2.36 -6.24 -0.81
C TYR A 137 -0.92 -5.84 -0.52
N ILE A 138 -0.55 -5.76 0.75
CA ILE A 138 0.82 -5.50 1.17
C ILE A 138 1.57 -6.82 1.13
N GLU A 139 2.56 -6.88 0.25
CA GLU A 139 3.39 -8.06 0.07
C GLU A 139 4.85 -7.67 -0.23
N LEU A 140 5.75 -8.61 0.05
CA LEU A 140 7.16 -8.52 -0.34
C LEU A 140 7.33 -9.23 -1.68
N ASP A 141 7.59 -8.49 -2.76
CA ASP A 141 7.75 -9.11 -4.07
C ASP A 141 9.10 -9.86 -4.18
N GLU A 142 9.03 -11.11 -4.61
CA GLU A 142 10.17 -12.01 -4.66
C GLU A 142 11.27 -11.56 -5.62
N TYR A 143 10.91 -10.90 -6.72
CA TYR A 143 11.87 -10.53 -7.75
C TYR A 143 12.35 -9.07 -7.62
N ALA A 144 11.44 -8.17 -7.27
CA ALA A 144 11.74 -6.76 -7.04
C ALA A 144 12.41 -6.50 -5.67
N LYS A 145 12.37 -7.48 -4.76
CA LYS A 145 12.98 -7.47 -3.41
C LYS A 145 12.57 -6.23 -2.60
N ARG A 146 11.30 -5.86 -2.66
CA ARG A 146 10.75 -4.69 -1.95
C ARG A 146 9.30 -4.93 -1.53
N GLU A 147 8.90 -4.24 -0.47
CA GLU A 147 7.51 -4.23 -0.03
C GLU A 147 6.69 -3.28 -0.89
N VAL A 148 5.56 -3.76 -1.40
CA VAL A 148 4.71 -3.02 -2.33
C VAL A 148 3.25 -3.19 -1.92
N ALA A 149 2.46 -2.12 -2.10
CA ALA A 149 1.00 -2.20 -2.03
C ALA A 149 0.46 -2.57 -3.42
N VAL A 150 0.13 -3.84 -3.61
CA VAL A 150 -0.18 -4.41 -4.90
C VAL A 150 -1.68 -4.41 -5.17
N LEU A 151 -2.06 -4.00 -6.38
CA LEU A 151 -3.42 -4.07 -6.89
C LEU A 151 -3.54 -5.21 -7.88
N TYR A 152 -4.46 -6.13 -7.60
CA TYR A 152 -4.82 -7.20 -8.52
C TYR A 152 -6.03 -6.79 -9.35
N LEU A 153 -5.90 -6.83 -10.68
CA LEU A 153 -7.00 -6.51 -11.59
C LEU A 153 -8.11 -7.57 -11.57
N GLU A 154 -7.78 -8.81 -11.19
CA GLU A 154 -8.67 -9.98 -11.21
C GLU A 154 -9.18 -10.40 -9.82
N GLY A 155 -9.23 -9.47 -8.86
CA GLY A 155 -9.95 -9.67 -7.60
C GLY A 155 -9.17 -10.31 -6.44
N GLY A 156 -7.89 -10.70 -6.64
CA GLY A 156 -6.99 -11.13 -5.57
C GLY A 156 -5.70 -11.79 -6.09
N PRO A 157 -4.74 -12.12 -5.19
CA PRO A 157 -3.48 -12.78 -5.53
C PRO A 157 -3.63 -14.13 -6.24
N ASP A 158 -4.68 -14.89 -5.89
CA ASP A 158 -4.97 -16.21 -6.49
C ASP A 158 -5.98 -16.16 -7.65
N GLY A 159 -6.36 -14.96 -8.12
CA GLY A 159 -7.43 -14.80 -9.13
C GLY A 159 -8.83 -15.18 -8.61
N LYS A 160 -8.97 -15.47 -7.32
CA LYS A 160 -10.26 -15.61 -6.65
C LYS A 160 -10.69 -14.24 -6.16
N LEU A 161 -11.80 -13.74 -6.70
CA LEU A 161 -12.54 -12.64 -6.10
C LEU A 161 -12.70 -12.94 -4.60
N ALA A 162 -12.31 -12.01 -3.74
CA ALA A 162 -12.80 -11.97 -2.37
C ALA A 162 -14.33 -11.80 -2.43
N SER A 163 -15.02 -12.93 -2.52
CA SER A 163 -16.47 -13.10 -2.51
C SER A 163 -17.07 -12.74 -1.16
#